data_AF-A0A7V4N2K6-F1
#
_entry.id   AF-A0A7V4N2K6-F1
#
_cell.length_a   1.000
_cell.length_b   1.000
_cell.length_c   1.000
_cell.angle_alpha   90.00
_cell.angle_beta   90.00
_cell.angle_gamma   90.00
#
_symmetry.space_group_name_H-M   'P 1'
#
loop_
_entity.id
_entity.type
_entity.pdbx_description
1 polymer ?
#
loop_
_entity_poly.entity_id
_entity_poly.type
_entity_poly.pdbx_seq_one_letter_code
_entity_poly.pdbx_strand_id
1 'polypeptide(L)'
;MTRIKFFFIVLLSSTAVFSQSPDYELFTQPSLRNDSGERKIFFKIENLNFFKNNEYFNKITEGHTYIGYFLRPSFSYQPGSNTAIQAGVHLLKYAGMNGFAQALPYFRFQYRMLPCLELVMGNIYSTLNHRMIEPIYGFDRYLEQNTESGIQFLCHTSRYKGDVWLNWHKFIEYHDANKEQFSSGYTSELILTKTEE
;
A
#
# COMPACT_ATOMS: atom_id res chain seq x y z
N MET A 1 25.45 -39.27 -32.14
CA MET A 1 24.66 -38.03 -32.13
C MET A 1 23.25 -38.36 -31.70
N THR A 2 22.95 -38.20 -30.41
CA THR A 2 21.69 -38.64 -29.80
C THR A 2 20.73 -37.47 -29.73
N ARG A 3 19.61 -37.53 -30.47
CA ARG A 3 18.59 -36.46 -30.49
C ARG A 3 17.72 -36.55 -29.23
N ILE A 4 17.87 -35.60 -28.32
CA ILE A 4 16.96 -35.41 -27.18
C ILE A 4 15.69 -34.73 -27.70
N LYS A 5 14.54 -35.42 -27.62
CA LYS A 5 13.23 -34.83 -27.90
C LYS A 5 12.66 -34.26 -26.60
N PHE A 6 12.55 -32.94 -26.50
CA PHE A 6 11.79 -32.29 -25.43
C PHE A 6 10.30 -32.41 -25.72
N PHE A 7 9.55 -33.04 -24.81
CA PHE A 7 8.09 -33.12 -24.86
C PHE A 7 7.55 -32.05 -23.90
N PHE A 8 6.92 -31.00 -24.43
CA PHE A 8 6.19 -30.02 -23.64
C PHE A 8 4.77 -30.55 -23.43
N ILE A 9 4.47 -31.02 -22.21
CA ILE A 9 3.11 -31.42 -21.82
C ILE A 9 2.46 -30.19 -21.17
N VAL A 10 1.50 -29.59 -21.86
CA VAL A 10 0.61 -28.59 -21.27
C VAL A 10 -0.58 -29.33 -20.67
N LEU A 11 -0.58 -29.48 -19.34
CA LEU A 11 -1.74 -29.96 -18.59
C LEU A 11 -2.77 -28.82 -18.51
N LEU A 12 -3.82 -28.88 -19.32
CA LEU A 12 -5.06 -28.14 -19.05
C LEU A 12 -5.90 -28.96 -18.08
N SER A 13 -5.63 -28.80 -16.78
CA SER A 13 -6.56 -29.23 -15.74
C SER A 13 -7.64 -28.17 -15.58
N SER A 14 -8.89 -28.56 -15.81
CA SER A 14 -10.08 -27.76 -15.50
C SER A 14 -10.23 -27.65 -13.99
N THR A 15 -9.57 -26.64 -13.41
CA THR A 15 -9.84 -26.22 -12.03
C THR A 15 -11.07 -25.31 -12.03
N ALA A 16 -11.93 -25.45 -11.03
CA ALA A 16 -13.04 -24.53 -10.83
C ALA A 16 -12.46 -23.11 -10.71
N VAL A 17 -12.81 -22.25 -11.66
CA VAL A 17 -12.44 -20.84 -11.64
C VAL A 17 -13.38 -20.15 -10.65
N PHE A 18 -12.92 -19.99 -9.42
CA PHE A 18 -13.56 -19.08 -8.49
C PHE A 18 -13.27 -17.65 -8.94
N SER A 19 -14.27 -16.77 -8.89
CA SER A 19 -14.00 -15.34 -8.92
C SER A 19 -13.14 -15.03 -7.70
N GLN A 20 -11.88 -14.64 -7.92
CA GLN A 20 -11.07 -14.07 -6.87
C GLN A 20 -11.58 -12.64 -6.67
N SER A 21 -12.42 -12.43 -5.65
CA SER A 21 -12.35 -11.13 -4.99
C SER A 21 -10.91 -11.02 -4.51
N PRO A 22 -10.17 -9.95 -4.84
CA PRO A 22 -8.85 -9.77 -4.27
C PRO A 22 -8.99 -9.84 -2.76
N ASP A 23 -8.27 -10.75 -2.10
CA ASP A 23 -8.13 -10.73 -0.65
C ASP A 23 -7.31 -9.48 -0.32
N TYR A 24 -7.99 -8.34 -0.20
CA TYR A 24 -7.39 -7.01 -0.05
C TYR A 24 -6.49 -6.94 1.19
N GLU A 25 -6.73 -7.80 2.18
CA GLU A 25 -5.90 -7.93 3.38
C GLU A 25 -4.44 -8.26 3.06
N LEU A 26 -4.17 -9.02 1.99
CA LEU A 26 -2.81 -9.36 1.55
C LEU A 26 -1.99 -8.14 1.10
N PHE A 27 -2.67 -7.05 0.75
CA PHE A 27 -2.05 -5.81 0.31
C PHE A 27 -2.02 -4.73 1.40
N THR A 28 -2.45 -5.05 2.61
CA THR A 28 -2.36 -4.13 3.74
C THR A 28 -0.95 -4.16 4.34
N GLN A 29 -0.40 -2.98 4.57
CA GLN A 29 0.86 -2.87 5.30
C GLN A 29 0.61 -3.11 6.80
N PRO A 30 1.37 -4.00 7.46
CA PRO A 30 1.24 -4.21 8.91
C PRO A 30 1.74 -2.99 9.68
N SER A 31 1.29 -2.86 10.93
CA SER A 31 1.77 -1.82 11.85
C SER A 31 3.28 -1.94 12.05
N LEU A 32 3.99 -0.80 12.08
CA LEU A 32 5.44 -0.78 12.39
C LEU A 32 5.75 -1.22 13.82
N ARG A 33 4.79 -1.06 14.71
CA ARG A 33 4.99 -1.24 16.14
C ARG A 33 4.67 -2.67 16.53
N ASN A 34 5.63 -3.33 17.17
CA ASN A 34 5.50 -4.70 17.67
C ASN A 34 5.96 -4.73 19.13
N ASP A 35 5.14 -5.29 20.02
CA ASP A 35 5.40 -5.30 21.47
C ASP A 35 6.71 -6.04 21.84
N SER A 36 7.24 -6.88 20.96
CA SER A 36 8.52 -7.60 21.15
C SER A 36 9.76 -6.90 20.56
N GLY A 37 9.56 -5.74 19.90
CA GLY A 37 10.52 -5.08 19.02
C GLY A 37 11.27 -3.88 19.62
N GLU A 38 11.04 -3.53 20.88
CA GLU A 38 11.65 -2.35 21.49
C GLU A 38 13.18 -2.36 21.40
N ARG A 39 13.74 -1.20 21.06
CA ARG A 39 15.18 -0.92 20.93
C ARG A 39 15.92 -1.81 19.95
N LYS A 40 15.20 -2.48 19.04
CA LYS A 40 15.78 -3.27 17.96
C LYS A 40 15.65 -2.53 16.64
N ILE A 41 16.67 -2.67 15.80
CA ILE A 41 16.64 -2.23 14.41
C ILE A 41 16.30 -3.46 13.57
N PHE A 42 15.32 -3.33 12.69
CA PHE A 42 14.97 -4.35 11.73
C PHE A 42 15.30 -3.85 10.34
N PHE A 43 15.90 -4.70 9.52
CA PHE A 43 15.96 -4.48 8.08
C PHE A 43 14.75 -5.17 7.44
N LYS A 44 14.02 -4.44 6.61
CA LYS A 44 12.78 -4.90 5.96
C LYS A 44 12.90 -4.68 4.46
N ILE A 45 12.54 -5.71 3.69
CA ILE A 45 12.36 -5.62 2.25
C ILE A 45 10.88 -5.90 1.97
N GLU A 46 10.16 -4.91 1.43
CA GLU A 46 8.82 -5.12 0.87
C GLU A 46 8.95 -5.25 -0.65
N ASN A 47 8.29 -6.25 -1.23
CA ASN A 47 8.28 -6.49 -2.67
C ASN A 47 6.87 -6.86 -3.13
N LEU A 48 6.48 -6.31 -4.28
CA LEU A 48 5.33 -6.74 -5.05
C LEU A 48 5.75 -6.90 -6.51
N ASN A 49 5.46 -8.06 -7.09
CA ASN A 49 5.49 -8.25 -8.54
C ASN A 49 4.05 -8.33 -9.02
N PHE A 50 3.72 -7.63 -10.10
CA PHE A 50 2.33 -7.50 -10.53
C PHE A 50 2.20 -7.62 -12.06
N PHE A 51 1.08 -8.20 -12.45
CA PHE A 51 0.57 -8.23 -13.82
C PHE A 51 -0.94 -8.01 -13.78
N LYS A 52 -1.40 -6.89 -14.32
CA LYS A 52 -2.81 -6.54 -14.44
C LYS A 52 -3.06 -6.03 -15.85
N ASN A 53 -3.90 -6.72 -16.61
CA ASN A 53 -4.35 -6.27 -17.92
C ASN A 53 -5.80 -5.81 -17.79
N ASN A 54 -6.00 -4.50 -17.88
CA ASN A 54 -7.30 -3.83 -17.84
C ASN A 54 -7.56 -3.13 -19.19
N GLU A 55 -7.44 -3.86 -20.30
CA GLU A 55 -7.87 -3.37 -21.62
C GLU A 55 -9.39 -3.47 -21.77
N TYR A 56 -10.09 -2.36 -21.57
CA TYR A 56 -11.50 -2.24 -21.88
C TYR A 56 -11.68 -1.44 -23.19
N PHE A 57 -12.51 -1.96 -24.11
CA PHE A 57 -12.86 -1.27 -25.36
C PHE A 57 -14.09 -0.37 -25.19
N ASN A 58 -14.15 0.41 -24.10
CA ASN A 58 -15.29 1.29 -23.81
C ASN A 58 -14.85 2.75 -23.63
N LYS A 59 -15.81 3.70 -23.65
CA LYS A 59 -15.54 5.15 -23.57
C LYS A 59 -15.43 5.69 -22.14
N ILE A 60 -15.54 4.83 -21.12
CA ILE A 60 -15.67 5.25 -19.71
C ILE A 60 -14.30 5.31 -19.03
N THR A 61 -13.39 4.39 -19.38
CA THR A 61 -12.00 4.40 -18.93
C THR A 61 -11.08 4.01 -20.07
N GLU A 62 -9.91 4.62 -20.15
CA GLU A 62 -8.86 4.14 -21.03
C GLU A 62 -8.36 2.78 -20.53
N GLY A 63 -8.05 1.88 -21.47
CA GLY A 63 -7.48 0.58 -21.16
C GLY A 63 -5.99 0.71 -20.83
N HIS A 64 -5.56 0.04 -19.77
CA HIS A 64 -4.16 0.06 -19.34
C HIS A 64 -3.68 -1.34 -18.93
N THR A 65 -2.40 -1.62 -19.17
CA THR A 65 -1.72 -2.85 -18.72
C THR A 65 -0.58 -2.49 -17.78
N TYR A 66 -0.63 -2.98 -16.55
CA TYR A 66 0.43 -2.89 -15.56
C TYR A 66 1.20 -4.20 -15.50
N ILE A 67 2.45 -4.19 -15.94
CA ILE A 67 3.40 -5.28 -15.69
C ILE A 67 4.66 -4.69 -15.07
N GLY A 68 5.07 -5.21 -13.93
CA GLY A 68 6.21 -4.63 -13.23
C GLY A 68 6.38 -5.12 -11.80
N TYR A 69 7.13 -4.36 -11.04
CA TYR A 69 7.36 -4.60 -9.63
C TYR A 69 7.65 -3.32 -8.87
N PHE A 70 7.43 -3.35 -7.56
CA PHE A 70 8.08 -2.42 -6.65
C PHE A 70 8.93 -3.13 -5.60
N LEU A 71 9.92 -2.41 -5.10
CA LEU A 71 10.78 -2.83 -3.99
C LEU A 71 10.92 -1.68 -3.00
N ARG A 72 10.86 -1.99 -1.70
CA ARG A 72 11.10 -1.02 -0.62
C ARG A 72 12.06 -1.62 0.43
N PRO A 73 13.39 -1.49 0.22
CA PRO A 73 14.34 -1.73 1.29
C PRO A 73 14.25 -0.60 2.32
N SER A 74 14.21 -0.97 3.60
CA SER A 74 14.08 -0.01 4.70
C SER A 74 14.63 -0.56 6.00
N PHE A 75 14.94 0.35 6.91
CA PHE A 75 15.20 0.04 8.32
C PHE A 75 14.04 0.56 9.16
N SER A 76 13.59 -0.23 10.12
CA SER A 76 12.66 0.22 11.15
C SER A 76 13.30 0.14 12.54
N TYR A 77 12.91 1.07 13.40
CA TYR A 77 13.40 1.18 14.76
C TYR A 77 12.27 1.63 15.69
N GLN A 78 12.13 0.95 16.82
CA GLN A 78 11.15 1.25 17.86
C GLN A 78 11.88 1.72 19.13
N PRO A 79 12.14 3.03 19.32
CA PRO A 79 12.84 3.54 20.50
C PRO A 79 12.13 3.26 21.82
N GLY A 80 10.81 3.09 21.81
CA GLY A 80 10.01 2.70 22.98
C GLY A 80 8.62 2.22 22.58
N SER A 81 7.80 1.87 23.57
CA SER A 81 6.47 1.26 23.40
C SER A 81 5.47 2.06 22.56
N ASN A 82 5.65 3.39 22.48
CA ASN A 82 4.70 4.29 21.83
C ASN A 82 5.24 4.91 20.52
N THR A 83 6.49 4.69 20.14
CA THR A 83 7.10 5.37 18.99
C THR A 83 7.80 4.38 18.08
N ALA A 84 7.53 4.45 16.77
CA ALA A 84 8.23 3.69 15.75
C ALA A 84 8.61 4.58 14.56
N ILE A 85 9.76 4.30 13.95
CA ILE A 85 10.28 5.02 12.79
C ILE A 85 10.69 4.00 11.74
N GLN A 86 10.42 4.30 10.47
CA GLN A 86 10.92 3.55 9.32
C GLN A 86 11.54 4.50 8.31
N ALA A 87 12.71 4.16 7.78
CA ALA A 87 13.40 4.94 6.76
C ALA A 87 13.95 4.02 5.67
N GLY A 88 13.84 4.42 4.40
CA GLY A 88 14.23 3.61 3.26
C GLY A 88 13.99 4.31 1.93
N VAL A 89 13.83 3.53 0.87
CA VAL A 89 13.59 4.02 -0.49
C VAL A 89 12.48 3.19 -1.12
N HIS A 90 11.55 3.81 -1.84
CA HIS A 90 10.57 3.13 -2.68
C HIS A 90 11.03 3.16 -4.14
N LEU A 91 11.09 1.99 -4.76
CA LEU A 91 11.50 1.81 -6.15
C LEU A 91 10.38 1.12 -6.92
N LEU A 92 9.85 1.76 -7.96
CA LEU A 92 8.81 1.21 -8.84
C LEU A 92 9.35 1.08 -10.27
N LYS A 93 9.16 -0.08 -10.90
CA LYS A 93 9.57 -0.32 -12.29
C LYS A 93 8.50 -1.07 -13.07
N TYR A 94 8.11 -0.51 -14.21
CA TYR A 94 7.30 -1.20 -15.20
C TYR A 94 8.18 -1.90 -16.23
N ALA A 95 7.72 -3.04 -16.74
CA ALA A 95 8.44 -3.78 -17.78
C ALA A 95 8.49 -2.96 -19.08
N GLY A 96 9.62 -3.04 -19.79
CA GLY A 96 9.85 -2.27 -21.02
C GLY A 96 10.32 -0.82 -20.81
N MET A 97 10.27 -0.28 -19.59
CA MET A 97 10.82 1.06 -19.30
C MET A 97 12.34 1.04 -19.09
N ASN A 98 13.00 2.08 -19.62
CA ASN A 98 14.36 2.44 -19.24
C ASN A 98 14.33 3.08 -17.84
N GLY A 99 15.14 2.57 -16.90
CA GLY A 99 15.18 3.08 -15.53
C GLY A 99 14.02 2.65 -14.62
N PHE A 100 13.82 3.38 -13.52
CA PHE A 100 12.70 3.24 -12.58
C PHE A 100 11.64 4.30 -12.88
N ALA A 101 10.36 3.94 -12.77
CA ALA A 101 9.24 4.88 -12.86
C ALA A 101 9.19 5.79 -11.62
N GLN A 102 9.52 5.25 -10.44
CA GLN A 102 9.67 6.03 -9.21
C GLN A 102 10.89 5.56 -8.43
N ALA A 103 11.63 6.52 -7.88
CA ALA A 103 12.69 6.31 -6.90
C ALA A 103 12.56 7.41 -5.84
N LEU A 104 11.77 7.13 -4.81
CA LEU A 104 11.35 8.12 -3.81
C LEU A 104 11.94 7.77 -2.43
N PRO A 105 12.37 8.77 -1.64
CA PRO A 105 12.67 8.53 -0.24
C PRO A 105 11.42 8.02 0.47
N TYR A 106 11.61 7.09 1.41
CA TYR A 106 10.53 6.55 2.21
C TYR A 106 10.84 6.79 3.69
N PHE A 107 10.00 7.54 4.37
CA PHE A 107 10.13 7.85 5.78
C PHE A 107 8.77 7.81 6.46
N ARG A 108 8.63 7.02 7.51
CA ARG A 108 7.41 6.95 8.33
C ARG A 108 7.75 7.16 9.79
N PHE A 109 7.02 8.06 10.44
CA PHE A 109 6.99 8.21 11.87
C PHE A 109 5.62 7.79 12.39
N GLN A 110 5.57 6.96 13.43
CA GLN A 110 4.34 6.49 14.05
C GLN A 110 4.41 6.70 15.57
N TYR A 111 3.36 7.31 16.14
CA TYR A 111 3.27 7.62 17.56
C TYR A 111 1.90 7.26 18.14
N ARG A 112 1.89 6.44 19.20
CA ARG A 112 0.69 6.08 19.96
C ARG A 112 0.43 7.17 20.99
N MET A 113 -0.56 8.04 20.71
CA MET A 113 -0.94 9.15 21.58
C MET A 113 -1.79 8.68 22.76
N LEU A 114 -2.75 7.80 22.48
CA LEU A 114 -3.66 7.18 23.46
C LEU A 114 -3.79 5.69 23.14
N PRO A 115 -4.32 4.84 24.04
CA PRO A 115 -4.47 3.42 23.77
C PRO A 115 -5.22 3.10 22.47
N CYS A 116 -6.19 3.92 22.09
CA CYS A 116 -6.90 3.79 20.83
C CYS A 116 -6.32 4.64 19.68
N LEU A 117 -5.64 5.76 19.97
CA LEU A 117 -5.30 6.78 18.98
C LEU A 117 -3.81 6.76 18.59
N GLU A 118 -3.57 6.64 17.30
CA GLU A 118 -2.24 6.65 16.70
C GLU A 118 -2.11 7.75 15.64
N LEU A 119 -0.98 8.44 15.67
CA LEU A 119 -0.56 9.39 14.64
C LEU A 119 0.48 8.74 13.74
N VAL A 120 0.34 8.92 12.44
CA VAL A 120 1.33 8.56 11.41
C VAL A 120 1.68 9.80 10.60
N MET A 121 2.97 10.05 10.38
CA MET A 121 3.48 11.18 9.61
C MET A 121 4.56 10.73 8.62
N GLY A 122 4.75 11.52 7.56
CA GLY A 122 5.62 11.15 6.44
C GLY A 122 4.85 10.25 5.49
N ASN A 123 5.37 9.08 5.18
CA ASN A 123 4.65 8.08 4.40
C ASN A 123 3.57 7.42 5.23
N ILE A 124 2.31 7.76 4.97
CA ILE A 124 1.14 7.18 5.64
C ILE A 124 0.85 5.77 5.11
N TYR A 125 -0.07 5.05 5.76
CA TYR A 125 -0.52 3.74 5.24
C TYR A 125 -1.30 3.96 3.95
N SER A 126 -0.87 3.34 2.85
CA SER A 126 -1.33 3.68 1.49
C SER A 126 -2.53 2.86 1.04
N THR A 127 -3.33 3.44 0.14
CA THR A 127 -4.29 2.73 -0.73
C THR A 127 -5.23 1.80 0.02
N LEU A 128 -5.01 0.49 -0.07
CA LEU A 128 -5.90 -0.53 0.46
C LEU A 128 -5.96 -0.52 1.98
N ASN A 129 -4.94 0.04 2.65
CA ASN A 129 -4.96 0.25 4.09
C ASN A 129 -6.11 1.17 4.55
N HIS A 130 -6.58 2.10 3.71
CA HIS A 130 -7.68 3.00 4.06
C HIS A 130 -9.06 2.33 4.05
N ARG A 131 -9.17 1.10 3.52
CA ARG A 131 -10.44 0.34 3.39
C ARG A 131 -11.55 1.09 2.64
N MET A 132 -11.18 1.97 1.72
CA MET A 132 -12.14 2.59 0.82
C MET A 132 -12.52 1.62 -0.30
N ILE A 133 -13.75 1.72 -0.79
CA ILE A 133 -14.23 0.94 -1.92
C ILE A 133 -13.62 1.48 -3.23
N GLU A 134 -13.40 0.60 -4.20
CA GLU A 134 -12.78 0.92 -5.50
C GLU A 134 -13.38 2.15 -6.20
N PRO A 135 -14.71 2.37 -6.22
CA PRO A 135 -15.29 3.54 -6.90
C PRO A 135 -14.91 4.89 -6.27
N ILE A 136 -14.53 4.90 -4.99
CA ILE A 136 -14.12 6.12 -4.27
C ILE A 136 -12.60 6.26 -4.32
N TYR A 137 -11.88 5.15 -4.17
CA TYR A 137 -10.42 5.14 -4.17
C TYR A 137 -9.90 3.96 -4.97
N GLY A 138 -9.61 4.22 -6.25
CA GLY A 138 -9.25 3.20 -7.23
C GLY A 138 -8.06 2.35 -6.78
N PHE A 139 -8.20 1.04 -6.89
CA PHE A 139 -7.19 0.09 -6.41
C PHE A 139 -5.91 0.07 -7.26
N ASP A 140 -5.98 0.54 -8.52
CA ASP A 140 -4.81 0.70 -9.38
C ASP A 140 -3.77 1.68 -8.83
N ARG A 141 -4.20 2.59 -7.93
CA ARG A 141 -3.29 3.43 -7.14
C ARG A 141 -2.28 2.60 -6.34
N TYR A 142 -2.58 1.36 -5.99
CA TYR A 142 -1.63 0.48 -5.31
C TYR A 142 -0.46 0.08 -6.20
N LEU A 143 -0.67 0.04 -7.53
CA LEU A 143 0.34 -0.31 -8.54
C LEU A 143 1.04 0.93 -9.13
N GLU A 144 0.41 2.10 -9.04
CA GLU A 144 0.91 3.36 -9.61
C GLU A 144 1.48 4.32 -8.57
N GLN A 145 0.84 4.43 -7.42
CA GLN A 145 1.05 5.49 -6.41
C GLN A 145 0.98 4.89 -5.00
N ASN A 146 1.70 3.78 -4.77
CA ASN A 146 1.74 3.06 -3.48
C ASN A 146 2.34 3.88 -2.32
N THR A 147 2.96 5.01 -2.64
CA THR A 147 3.59 5.90 -1.65
C THR A 147 2.75 7.15 -1.50
N GLU A 148 2.04 7.22 -0.39
CA GLU A 148 1.27 8.39 0.04
C GLU A 148 2.07 9.13 1.11
N SER A 149 2.04 10.47 1.10
CA SER A 149 2.85 11.31 2.00
C SER A 149 1.99 12.36 2.68
N GLY A 150 1.89 12.34 4.00
CA GLY A 150 1.13 13.33 4.76
C GLY A 150 0.94 12.94 6.22
N ILE A 151 -0.32 13.02 6.68
CA ILE A 151 -0.69 12.83 8.08
C ILE A 151 -1.89 11.88 8.14
N GLN A 152 -1.87 10.96 9.10
CA GLN A 152 -2.96 10.00 9.31
C GLN A 152 -3.19 9.75 10.80
N PHE A 153 -4.45 9.67 11.18
CA PHE A 153 -4.93 9.31 12.51
C PHE A 153 -5.69 8.00 12.43
N LEU A 154 -5.20 7.01 13.18
CA LEU A 154 -5.83 5.70 13.29
C LEU A 154 -6.42 5.54 14.68
N CYS A 155 -7.67 5.06 14.72
CA CYS A 155 -8.32 4.68 15.97
C CYS A 155 -8.69 3.20 15.93
N HIS A 156 -8.27 2.41 16.92
CA HIS A 156 -8.64 1.01 17.02
C HIS A 156 -9.08 0.66 18.44
N THR A 157 -10.29 0.12 18.56
CA THR A 157 -10.89 -0.42 19.79
C THR A 157 -11.62 -1.71 19.45
N SER A 158 -12.13 -2.42 20.46
CA SER A 158 -12.90 -3.66 20.25
C SER A 158 -14.19 -3.47 19.44
N ARG A 159 -14.75 -2.25 19.38
CA ARG A 159 -16.03 -1.97 18.70
C ARG A 159 -15.95 -0.91 17.63
N TYR A 160 -14.88 -0.14 17.58
CA TYR A 160 -14.73 0.97 16.66
C TYR A 160 -13.35 0.93 16.00
N LYS A 161 -13.35 1.07 14.66
CA LYS A 161 -12.15 1.38 13.89
C LYS A 161 -12.38 2.68 13.13
N GLY A 162 -11.42 3.57 13.16
CA GLY A 162 -11.43 4.83 12.42
C GLY A 162 -10.10 5.06 11.72
N ASP A 163 -10.16 5.65 10.53
CA ASP A 163 -9.00 6.10 9.76
C ASP A 163 -9.33 7.46 9.15
N VAL A 164 -8.63 8.51 9.58
CA VAL A 164 -8.66 9.84 8.98
C VAL A 164 -7.28 10.11 8.40
N TRP A 165 -7.20 10.50 7.13
CA TRP A 165 -5.92 10.68 6.47
C TRP A 165 -5.93 11.87 5.51
N LEU A 166 -4.73 12.41 5.30
CA LEU A 166 -4.42 13.44 4.32
C LEU A 166 -3.13 13.05 3.60
N ASN A 167 -3.19 12.98 2.28
CA ASN A 167 -2.08 12.71 1.38
C ASN A 167 -1.79 13.96 0.53
N TRP A 168 -0.59 14.53 0.68
CA TRP A 168 -0.12 15.70 -0.05
C TRP A 168 0.57 15.26 -1.35
N HIS A 169 0.06 15.73 -2.49
CA HIS A 169 0.60 15.36 -3.80
C HIS A 169 1.56 16.42 -4.34
N LYS A 170 1.23 17.69 -4.17
CA LYS A 170 2.02 18.80 -4.73
C LYS A 170 2.10 19.98 -3.77
N PHE A 171 3.32 20.26 -3.32
CA PHE A 171 3.67 21.49 -2.62
C PHE A 171 3.76 22.66 -3.61
N ILE A 172 3.42 23.86 -3.16
CA ILE A 172 3.58 25.10 -3.92
C ILE A 172 4.43 26.11 -3.14
N GLU A 173 5.24 26.88 -3.85
CA GLU A 173 5.95 28.03 -3.30
C GLU A 173 5.18 29.34 -3.59
N TYR A 174 5.52 30.39 -2.86
CA TYR A 174 4.97 31.72 -3.11
C TYR A 174 5.34 32.16 -4.54
N HIS A 175 4.33 32.46 -5.36
CA HIS A 175 4.38 32.73 -6.81
C HIS A 175 4.39 31.53 -7.78
N ASP A 176 4.16 30.31 -7.31
CA ASP A 176 3.95 29.19 -8.24
C ASP A 176 2.61 29.38 -9.02
N ALA A 177 2.65 29.21 -10.34
CA ALA A 177 1.46 29.35 -11.20
C ALA A 177 0.49 28.16 -11.05
N ASN A 178 0.97 27.08 -10.42
CA ASN A 178 0.20 25.87 -10.19
C ASN A 178 -0.61 25.93 -8.89
N LYS A 179 -1.65 25.11 -8.82
CA LYS A 179 -2.43 24.90 -7.60
C LYS A 179 -1.86 23.76 -6.78
N GLU A 180 -1.92 23.93 -5.46
CA GLU A 180 -1.70 22.88 -4.48
C GLU A 180 -2.67 21.71 -4.71
N GLN A 181 -2.19 20.48 -4.47
CA GLN A 181 -2.98 19.27 -4.64
C GLN A 181 -2.76 18.33 -3.46
N PHE A 182 -3.86 17.94 -2.83
CA PHE A 182 -3.90 16.92 -1.78
C PHE A 182 -5.20 16.13 -1.88
N SER A 183 -5.20 14.95 -1.28
CA SER A 183 -6.39 14.14 -1.07
C SER A 183 -6.56 13.90 0.42
N SER A 184 -7.80 13.77 0.86
CA SER A 184 -8.11 13.42 2.24
C SER A 184 -9.32 12.50 2.27
N GLY A 185 -9.40 11.66 3.29
CA GLY A 185 -10.51 10.75 3.45
C GLY A 185 -10.74 10.35 4.88
N TYR A 186 -11.89 9.72 5.09
CA TYR A 186 -12.29 9.16 6.36
C TYR A 186 -13.01 7.83 6.14
N THR A 187 -12.61 6.80 6.88
CA THR A 187 -13.36 5.55 6.98
C THR A 187 -13.59 5.17 8.44
N SER A 188 -14.76 4.60 8.73
CA SER A 188 -15.07 4.08 10.06
C SER A 188 -15.92 2.83 10.01
N GLU A 189 -15.68 1.95 10.96
CA GLU A 189 -16.39 0.70 11.18
C GLU A 189 -16.85 0.66 12.64
N LEU A 190 -18.14 0.41 12.86
CA LEU A 190 -18.74 0.30 14.18
C LEU A 190 -19.45 -1.04 14.32
N ILE A 191 -19.01 -1.85 15.27
CA ILE A 191 -19.61 -3.14 15.59
C ILE A 191 -20.77 -2.89 16.57
N LEU A 192 -21.99 -3.09 16.08
CA LEU A 192 -23.23 -2.89 16.85
C LEU A 192 -23.67 -4.13 17.63
N THR A 193 -23.17 -5.31 17.24
CA THR A 193 -23.50 -6.59 17.86
C THR A 193 -22.58 -6.87 19.05
N LYS A 194 -23.04 -7.72 19.97
CA LYS A 194 -22.21 -8.22 21.06
C LYS A 194 -21.18 -9.15 20.44
N THR A 195 -19.90 -8.85 20.64
CA THR A 195 -18.82 -9.77 20.30
C THR A 195 -18.99 -10.98 21.24
N GLU A 196 -19.28 -12.16 20.69
CA GLU A 196 -19.23 -13.40 21.47
C GLU A 196 -17.75 -13.66 21.79
N GLU A 197 -17.45 -13.82 23.09
CA GLU A 197 -16.12 -14.18 23.60
C GLU A 197 -15.87 -15.69 23.47
#